data_AF-A0A3D3S7G0-F1
#
_entry.id   AF-A0A3D3S7G0-F1
#
_cell.length_a   1.000
_cell.length_b   1.000
_cell.length_c   1.000
_cell.angle_alpha   90.00
_cell.angle_beta   90.00
_cell.angle_gamma   90.00
#
_symmetry.space_group_name_H-M   'P 1'
#
loop_
_entity.id
_entity.type
_entity.pdbx_description
1 polymer ?
#
loop_
_entity_poly.entity_id
_entity_poly.type
_entity_poly.pdbx_seq_one_letter_code
_entity_poly.pdbx_strand_id
1 'polypeptide(L)'
;MQAKAFDNEKYLAEQAAFISARALGTEKLYLEFGGKLLWDWHAARVLPGYDPNVKIRLLSMLKDKAEVILCIYAGDIERKRMRGDFGITYDASALQIFDQLG
;
A
#
# COMPACT_ATOMS: atom_id res chain seq x y z
N MET A 1 -6.23 28.47 -2.89
CA MET A 1 -5.97 27.29 -2.03
C MET A 1 -6.95 26.22 -2.48
N GLN A 2 -6.48 25.04 -2.91
CA GLN A 2 -7.38 23.96 -3.34
C GLN A 2 -8.13 23.43 -2.10
N ALA A 3 -9.46 23.25 -2.19
CA ALA A 3 -10.26 22.80 -1.05
C ALA A 3 -9.83 21.38 -0.64
N LYS A 4 -9.41 21.20 0.61
CA LYS A 4 -9.06 19.89 1.19
C LYS A 4 -10.36 19.14 1.46
N ALA A 5 -10.64 18.11 0.66
CA ALA A 5 -11.83 17.25 0.76
C ALA A 5 -11.53 15.88 1.40
N PHE A 6 -10.25 15.49 1.41
CA PHE A 6 -9.76 14.27 2.04
C PHE A 6 -8.85 14.62 3.22
N ASP A 7 -9.09 13.97 4.36
CA ASP A 7 -8.28 14.16 5.56
C ASP A 7 -7.47 12.91 5.89
N ASN A 8 -6.16 12.97 5.63
CA ASN A 8 -5.26 11.84 5.86
C ASN A 8 -5.20 11.41 7.32
N GLU A 9 -5.24 12.34 8.28
CA GLU A 9 -5.14 11.97 9.70
C GLU A 9 -6.38 11.23 10.17
N LYS A 10 -7.56 11.69 9.74
CA LYS A 10 -8.82 10.98 9.99
C LYS A 10 -8.81 9.59 9.34
N TYR A 11 -8.40 9.50 8.07
CA TYR A 11 -8.27 8.23 7.36
C TYR A 11 -7.32 7.26 8.09
N LEU A 12 -6.14 7.73 8.50
CA LEU A 12 -5.15 6.90 9.20
C LEU A 12 -5.70 6.38 10.53
N ALA A 13 -6.32 7.24 11.33
CA ALA A 13 -6.91 6.86 12.60
C ALA A 13 -8.04 5.82 12.43
N GLU A 14 -9.00 6.10 11.55
CA GLU A 14 -10.15 5.21 11.31
C GLU A 14 -9.71 3.88 10.69
N GLN A 15 -8.83 3.91 9.70
CA GLN A 15 -8.40 2.71 8.98
C GLN A 15 -7.51 1.82 9.86
N ALA A 16 -6.60 2.39 10.65
CA ALA A 16 -5.77 1.61 11.60
C ALA A 16 -6.63 0.99 12.70
N ALA A 17 -7.60 1.73 13.24
CA ALA A 17 -8.54 1.22 14.23
C ALA A 17 -9.39 0.07 13.67
N PHE A 18 -9.91 0.21 12.45
CA PHE A 18 -10.74 -0.81 11.82
C PHE A 18 -9.95 -2.09 11.49
N ILE A 19 -8.73 -1.97 10.96
CA ILE A 19 -7.85 -3.13 10.70
C ILE A 19 -7.52 -3.84 12.02
N SER A 20 -7.17 -3.09 13.06
CA SER A 20 -6.87 -3.65 14.39
C SER A 20 -8.06 -4.39 14.98
N ALA A 21 -9.26 -3.78 14.93
CA ALA A 21 -10.49 -4.40 15.40
C ALA A 21 -10.83 -5.68 14.62
N ARG A 22 -10.62 -5.67 13.30
CA ARG A 22 -10.81 -6.87 12.46
C ARG A 22 -9.85 -7.99 12.84
N ALA A 23 -8.58 -7.65 13.10
CA ALA A 23 -7.56 -8.62 13.50
C ALA A 23 -7.85 -9.24 14.87
N LEU A 24 -8.37 -8.46 15.83
CA LEU A 24 -8.76 -8.98 17.15
C LEU A 24 -9.91 -10.00 17.08
N GLY A 25 -10.71 -9.98 16.01
CA GLY A 25 -11.80 -10.92 15.78
C GLY A 25 -11.35 -12.26 15.16
N THR A 26 -10.07 -12.45 14.86
CA THR A 26 -9.53 -13.68 14.27
C THR A 26 -8.27 -14.12 15.00
N GLU A 27 -7.88 -15.39 14.85
CA GLU A 27 -6.59 -15.88 15.36
C GLU A 27 -5.41 -15.24 14.61
N LYS A 28 -5.57 -15.07 13.29
CA LYS A 28 -4.64 -14.38 12.41
C LYS A 28 -5.40 -13.70 11.27
N LEU A 29 -4.94 -12.54 10.82
CA LEU A 29 -5.52 -11.81 9.69
C LEU A 29 -4.50 -11.75 8.54
N TYR A 30 -4.87 -12.30 7.39
CA TYR A 30 -4.18 -12.05 6.13
C TYR A 30 -4.95 -10.97 5.36
N LEU A 31 -4.33 -9.81 5.18
CA LEU A 31 -4.95 -8.66 4.52
C LEU A 31 -4.25 -8.39 3.19
N GLU A 32 -5.01 -8.51 2.09
CA GLU A 32 -4.51 -8.15 0.77
C GLU A 32 -4.54 -6.63 0.58
N PHE A 33 -3.38 -6.04 0.28
CA PHE A 33 -3.28 -4.65 -0.17
C PHE A 33 -3.24 -4.59 -1.70
N GLY A 34 -4.42 -4.45 -2.31
CA GLY A 34 -4.55 -4.27 -3.75
C GLY A 34 -4.10 -2.88 -4.23
N GLY A 35 -3.60 -2.82 -5.47
CA GLY A 35 -3.25 -1.57 -6.15
C GLY A 35 -1.89 -0.98 -5.75
N LYS A 36 -1.74 0.34 -5.94
CA LYS A 36 -0.50 1.06 -5.62
C LYS A 36 -0.43 1.35 -4.12
N LEU A 37 0.60 0.81 -3.44
CA LEU A 37 0.93 1.14 -2.05
C LEU A 37 1.66 2.49 -1.94
N LEU A 38 2.56 2.74 -2.88
CA LEU A 38 3.37 3.94 -3.01
C LEU A 38 2.91 4.74 -4.21
N TRP A 39 3.02 6.07 -4.12
CA TRP A 39 2.81 6.98 -5.24
C TRP A 39 1.45 6.78 -5.93
N ASP A 40 0.39 6.65 -5.13
CA ASP A 40 -0.99 6.58 -5.62
C ASP A 40 -1.47 7.97 -6.09
N TRP A 41 -0.85 8.44 -7.16
CA TRP A 41 -1.15 9.72 -7.80
C TRP A 41 -2.54 9.73 -8.44
N HIS A 42 -3.13 8.57 -8.71
CA HIS A 42 -4.52 8.49 -9.15
C HIS A 42 -5.44 8.94 -8.01
N ALA A 43 -5.33 8.32 -6.82
CA ALA A 43 -6.11 8.72 -5.65
C ALA A 43 -5.86 10.19 -5.26
N ALA A 44 -4.61 10.66 -5.30
CA ALA A 44 -4.29 12.06 -4.99
C ALA A 44 -4.97 13.08 -5.92
N ARG A 45 -5.16 12.75 -7.21
CA ARG A 45 -5.91 13.61 -8.14
C ARG A 45 -7.42 13.52 -7.94
N VAL A 46 -7.94 12.35 -7.58
CA VAL A 46 -9.37 12.09 -7.40
C VAL A 46 -9.88 12.61 -6.05
N LEU A 47 -9.05 12.58 -5.02
CA LEU A 47 -9.39 12.92 -3.64
C LEU A 47 -8.54 14.12 -3.20
N PRO A 48 -9.01 15.37 -3.36
CA PRO A 48 -8.25 16.56 -3.02
C PRO A 48 -7.79 16.56 -1.56
N GLY A 49 -6.47 16.46 -1.35
CA GLY A 49 -5.84 16.35 -0.02
C GLY A 49 -5.32 14.96 0.32
N TYR A 50 -5.59 13.93 -0.48
CA TYR A 50 -5.03 12.58 -0.30
C TYR A 50 -3.53 12.57 -0.56
N ASP A 51 -2.76 12.08 0.41
CA ASP A 51 -1.33 11.86 0.29
C ASP A 51 -1.07 10.55 -0.49
N PRO A 52 -0.36 10.60 -1.65
CA PRO A 52 -0.05 9.42 -2.46
C PRO A 52 0.61 8.26 -1.70
N ASN A 53 1.22 8.53 -0.54
CA ASN A 53 1.91 7.56 0.30
C ASN A 53 1.16 7.24 1.61
N VAL A 54 -0.10 7.66 1.76
CA VAL A 54 -0.86 7.47 3.01
C VAL A 54 -1.01 6.00 3.41
N LYS A 55 -1.03 5.06 2.45
CA LYS A 55 -1.09 3.62 2.73
C LYS A 55 0.18 3.10 3.39
N ILE A 56 1.35 3.64 3.04
CA ILE A 56 2.61 3.30 3.72
C ILE A 56 2.61 3.82 5.15
N ARG A 57 2.08 5.05 5.36
CA ARG A 57 1.90 5.59 6.71
C ARG A 57 0.97 4.71 7.56
N LEU A 58 -0.11 4.21 6.96
CA LEU A 58 -1.02 3.25 7.60
C LEU A 58 -0.29 1.95 8.00
N LEU A 59 0.48 1.36 7.09
CA LEU A 59 1.27 0.15 7.39
C LEU A 59 2.30 0.41 8.49
N SER A 60 2.95 1.58 8.47
CA SER A 60 3.90 1.99 9.52
C SER A 60 3.27 2.08 10.90
N MET A 61 2.01 2.54 11.01
CA MET A 61 1.27 2.53 12.28
C MET A 61 0.96 1.12 12.80
N LEU A 62 0.97 0.12 11.92
CA LEU A 62 0.70 -1.28 12.25
C LEU A 62 1.97 -2.13 12.36
N LYS A 63 3.16 -1.54 12.13
CA LYS A 63 4.43 -2.26 11.99
C LYS A 63 4.77 -3.19 13.15
N ASP A 64 4.40 -2.82 14.38
CA ASP A 64 4.73 -3.61 15.58
C ASP A 64 3.77 -4.81 15.76
N LYS A 65 2.74 -4.93 14.92
CA LYS A 65 1.68 -5.95 15.00
C LYS A 65 1.44 -6.68 13.69
N ALA A 66 2.17 -6.34 12.64
CA ALA A 66 1.94 -6.84 11.29
C ALA A 66 3.26 -7.19 10.60
N GLU A 67 3.20 -8.24 9.78
CA GLU A 67 4.27 -8.63 8.87
C GLU A 67 3.81 -8.36 7.43
N VAL A 68 4.75 -8.03 6.54
CA VAL A 68 4.47 -7.84 5.12
C VAL A 68 4.89 -9.09 4.34
N ILE A 69 3.96 -9.62 3.55
CA ILE A 69 4.23 -10.69 2.58
C ILE A 69 4.13 -10.10 1.18
N LEU A 70 5.23 -10.17 0.42
CA LEU A 70 5.27 -9.71 -0.96
C LEU A 70 5.03 -10.90 -1.90
N CYS A 71 3.96 -10.84 -2.70
CA CYS A 71 3.61 -11.88 -3.66
C CYS A 71 4.07 -11.49 -5.08
N ILE A 72 4.76 -12.40 -5.77
CA ILE A 72 5.14 -12.27 -7.18
C ILE A 72 4.75 -13.53 -7.95
N TYR A 73 4.21 -13.36 -9.16
CA TYR A 73 3.81 -14.47 -10.02
C TYR A 73 5.00 -14.96 -10.86
N ALA A 74 5.35 -16.23 -10.75
CA ALA A 74 6.51 -16.82 -11.44
C ALA A 74 6.45 -16.64 -12.97
N GLY A 75 5.27 -16.78 -13.59
CA GLY A 75 5.13 -16.60 -15.03
C GLY A 75 5.38 -15.16 -15.51
N ASP A 76 5.21 -14.16 -14.64
CA ASP A 76 5.56 -12.77 -14.96
C ASP A 76 7.06 -12.52 -14.92
N ILE A 77 7.78 -13.26 -14.06
CA ILE A 77 9.26 -13.26 -14.02
C ILE A 77 9.79 -13.91 -15.30
N GLU A 78 9.30 -15.10 -15.64
CA GLU A 78 9.72 -15.84 -16.84
C GLU A 78 9.52 -15.03 -18.13
N ARG A 79 8.39 -14.31 -18.24
CA ARG A 79 8.07 -13.48 -19.41
C ARG A 79 8.72 -12.10 -19.38
N LYS A 80 9.50 -11.77 -18.34
CA LYS A 80 10.03 -10.41 -18.10
C LYS A 80 8.95 -9.35 -18.27
N ARG A 81 7.78 -9.59 -17.66
CA ARG A 81 6.63 -8.71 -17.80
C ARG A 81 7.02 -7.30 -17.34
N MET A 82 6.69 -6.31 -18.16
CA MET A 82 6.98 -4.90 -17.89
C MET A 82 5.82 -4.24 -17.15
N ARG A 83 6.14 -3.45 -16.13
CA ARG A 83 5.19 -2.62 -15.41
C ARG A 83 5.03 -1.30 -16.15
N GLY A 84 3.84 -1.05 -16.70
CA GLY A 84 3.55 0.11 -17.55
C GLY A 84 3.74 1.47 -16.86
N ASP A 85 3.74 1.51 -15.53
CA ASP A 85 3.92 2.76 -14.75
C ASP A 85 5.37 3.25 -14.71
N PHE A 86 6.36 2.35 -14.69
CA PHE A 86 7.77 2.68 -14.39
C PHE A 86 8.74 2.17 -15.46
N GLY A 87 8.28 1.36 -16.42
CA GLY A 87 9.16 0.80 -17.44
C GLY A 87 10.21 -0.16 -16.88
N ILE A 88 9.95 -0.79 -15.74
CA ILE A 88 10.77 -1.84 -15.14
C ILE A 88 10.02 -3.18 -15.12
N THR A 89 10.75 -4.28 -15.01
CA THR A 89 10.16 -5.61 -14.90
C THR A 89 9.50 -5.83 -13.52
N TYR A 90 8.58 -6.78 -13.44
CA TYR A 90 7.86 -7.07 -12.20
C TYR A 90 8.77 -7.55 -11.05
N ASP A 91 9.82 -8.32 -11.35
CA ASP A 91 10.84 -8.76 -10.38
C ASP A 91 11.67 -7.59 -9.84
N ALA A 92 12.14 -6.69 -10.72
CA ALA A 92 12.84 -5.47 -10.31
C ALA A 92 11.94 -4.56 -9.45
N SER A 93 10.65 -4.45 -9.82
CA SER A 93 9.68 -3.71 -9.03
C SER A 93 9.43 -4.34 -7.66
N ALA A 94 9.44 -5.67 -7.56
CA ALA A 94 9.27 -6.36 -6.28
C ALA A 94 10.46 -6.10 -5.35
N LEU A 95 11.69 -6.16 -5.88
CA LEU A 95 12.90 -5.82 -5.12
C LEU A 95 12.89 -4.36 -4.65
N GLN A 96 12.49 -3.41 -5.51
CA GLN A 96 12.34 -2.01 -5.08
C GLN A 96 11.32 -1.83 -3.96
N ILE A 97 10.19 -2.54 -4.00
CA ILE A 97 9.20 -2.48 -2.93
C ILE A 97 9.78 -3.06 -1.64
N PHE A 98 10.52 -4.16 -1.72
CA PHE A 98 11.19 -4.76 -0.57
C PHE A 98 12.17 -3.78 0.08
N ASP A 99 13.05 -3.15 -0.70
CA ASP A 99 14.04 -2.19 -0.22
C ASP A 99 13.41 -0.92 0.40
N GLN A 100 12.19 -0.55 -0.03
CA GLN A 100 11.48 0.62 0.50
C GLN A 100 10.65 0.31 1.75
N LEU A 101 10.36 -0.96 2.01
CA LEU A 101 9.58 -1.41 3.17
C LEU A 101 10.45 -1.93 4.31
N GLY A 102 11.65 -2.45 4.02
CA GLY A 102 12.66 -2.87 4.99
C GLY A 102 13.40 -1.69 5.62
#